data_AF-A0AA40WG19-F1
#
_entry.id   AF-A0AA40WG19-F1
#
_cell.length_a   1.000
_cell.length_b   1.000
_cell.length_c   1.000
_cell.angle_alpha   90.00
_cell.angle_beta   90.00
_cell.angle_gamma   90.00
#
_symmetry.space_group_name_H-M   'P 1'
#
loop_
_entity.id
_entity.type
_entity.pdbx_description
1 polymer ?
#
loop_
_entity_poly.entity_id
_entity_poly.type
_entity_poly.pdbx_seq_one_letter_code
_entity_poly.pdbx_strand_id
1 'polypeptide(L)'
;FIGVPGGSGSSGPQVLGANGSQGGHMEVAPALYQDLDVYGVVSLRSKVAKKSFEAVLGEFDNFDRLFRLRLRQNYCAYIFLTNLVDYNKEFYENYSDLLELTKFRVEKGDISPLEYERLELERIQVEKFYRDALVRRQLVEKE
;
A
#
# COMPACT_ATOMS: atom_id res chain seq x y z
N PHE A 1 5.11 33.47 -10.66
CA PHE A 1 4.69 33.35 -12.08
C PHE A 1 4.30 31.89 -12.29
N ILE A 2 3.08 31.48 -12.62
CA ILE A 2 1.95 32.02 -13.43
C ILE A 2 0.67 31.50 -12.72
N GLY A 3 -0.31 32.28 -12.28
CA GLY A 3 -1.27 33.06 -13.08
C GLY A 3 -2.60 32.30 -13.21
N VAL A 4 -3.42 32.26 -12.16
CA VAL A 4 -4.81 31.71 -12.18
C VAL A 4 -5.78 32.87 -12.45
N PRO A 5 -6.62 32.83 -13.48
CA PRO A 5 -7.75 33.74 -13.57
C PRO A 5 -8.91 33.15 -12.77
N GLY A 6 -9.33 33.89 -11.75
CA GLY A 6 -10.51 33.58 -10.96
C GLY A 6 -11.79 33.68 -11.79
N GLY A 7 -12.71 32.76 -11.54
CA GLY A 7 -14.07 32.77 -12.05
C GLY A 7 -15.04 32.52 -10.90
N SER A 8 -15.20 33.51 -10.02
CA SER A 8 -16.37 33.60 -9.15
C SER A 8 -17.54 34.03 -10.01
N GLY A 9 -18.45 33.10 -10.29
CA GLY A 9 -19.68 33.36 -11.05
C GLY A 9 -20.75 32.39 -10.60
N SER A 10 -21.49 32.79 -9.57
CA SER A 10 -22.68 32.11 -9.09
C SER A 10 -23.64 31.80 -10.24
N SER A 11 -24.08 30.54 -10.30
CA SER A 11 -25.08 30.01 -11.23
C SER A 11 -26.45 30.63 -10.96
N GLY A 12 -26.67 31.86 -11.45
CA GLY A 12 -27.99 32.44 -11.63
C GLY A 12 -28.43 32.32 -13.08
N PRO A 13 -29.75 32.19 -13.37
CA PRO A 13 -30.22 32.18 -14.74
C PRO A 13 -29.89 33.53 -15.38
N GLN A 14 -29.02 33.51 -16.40
CA GLN A 14 -28.59 34.71 -17.09
C GLN A 14 -29.70 35.15 -18.04
N VAL A 15 -30.46 36.16 -17.63
CA VAL A 15 -31.48 36.82 -18.47
C VAL A 15 -30.76 37.59 -19.57
N LEU A 16 -30.83 37.08 -20.80
CA LEU A 16 -30.27 37.73 -21.97
C LEU A 16 -31.19 38.89 -22.37
N GLY A 17 -30.89 40.11 -21.94
CA GLY A 17 -31.68 41.29 -22.32
C GLY A 17 -31.71 42.46 -21.34
N ALA A 18 -30.74 42.62 -20.45
CA ALA A 18 -30.66 43.81 -19.61
C ALA A 18 -29.95 44.96 -20.36
N ASN A 19 -30.51 45.41 -21.49
CA ASN A 19 -30.13 46.69 -22.07
C ASN A 19 -31.32 47.65 -21.87
N GLY A 20 -31.13 48.62 -20.99
CA GLY A 20 -32.17 49.55 -20.54
C GLY A 20 -32.66 50.43 -21.68
N SER A 21 -33.75 50.04 -22.32
CA SER A 21 -34.57 50.93 -23.14
C SER A 21 -35.97 50.35 -23.33
N GLN A 22 -36.94 51.02 -22.71
CA GLN A 22 -38.37 51.06 -23.04
C GLN A 22 -39.20 49.76 -22.99
N GLY A 23 -40.12 49.76 -22.02
CA GLY A 23 -41.42 49.05 -22.00
C GLY A 23 -41.64 47.94 -23.02
N GLY A 24 -41.20 46.73 -22.68
CA GLY A 24 -41.60 45.49 -23.34
C GLY A 24 -41.97 44.44 -22.28
N HIS A 25 -42.99 43.63 -22.55
CA HIS A 25 -43.44 42.58 -21.65
C HIS A 25 -42.30 41.59 -21.35
N MET A 26 -42.23 41.10 -20.10
CA MET A 26 -41.27 40.06 -19.71
C MET A 26 -41.59 38.76 -20.48
N GLU A 27 -40.79 38.44 -21.49
CA GLU A 27 -40.96 37.21 -22.27
C GLU A 27 -40.22 36.05 -21.59
N VAL A 28 -40.97 35.22 -20.86
CA VAL A 28 -40.51 33.90 -20.43
C VAL A 28 -40.73 32.94 -21.60
N ALA A 29 -39.74 32.81 -22.47
CA ALA A 29 -39.78 31.90 -23.61
C ALA A 29 -38.91 30.66 -23.35
N PRO A 30 -39.38 29.44 -23.66
CA PRO A 30 -38.54 28.25 -23.61
C PRO A 30 -37.44 28.37 -24.66
N ALA A 31 -36.18 28.30 -24.23
CA ALA A 31 -35.03 28.28 -25.14
C ALA A 31 -34.66 26.83 -25.46
N LEU A 32 -34.65 26.48 -26.76
CA LEU A 32 -34.11 25.22 -27.26
C LEU A 32 -32.69 25.47 -27.75
N TYR A 33 -31.72 24.88 -27.05
CA TYR A 33 -30.33 24.85 -27.51
C TYR A 33 -30.06 23.51 -28.19
N GLN A 34 -29.68 23.57 -29.47
CA GLN A 34 -29.24 22.41 -30.23
C GLN A 34 -27.85 22.69 -30.78
N ASP A 35 -26.85 22.02 -30.21
CA ASP A 35 -25.48 22.10 -30.70
C ASP A 35 -25.39 21.35 -32.03
N LEU A 36 -24.98 22.06 -33.09
CA LEU A 36 -24.69 21.47 -34.39
C LEU A 36 -23.26 20.93 -34.38
N ASP A 37 -23.08 19.64 -34.70
CA ASP A 37 -21.76 19.01 -34.75
C ASP A 37 -21.01 19.39 -36.04
N VAL A 38 -20.50 20.62 -36.09
CA VAL A 38 -19.69 21.10 -37.22
C VAL A 38 -18.31 20.45 -37.13
N TYR A 39 -17.88 19.77 -38.20
CA TYR A 39 -16.62 19.01 -38.29
C TYR A 39 -16.48 17.80 -37.36
N GLY A 40 -17.56 17.33 -36.71
CA GLY A 40 -17.55 16.07 -35.95
C GLY A 40 -16.85 16.14 -34.59
N VAL A 41 -16.63 17.34 -34.04
CA VAL A 41 -15.94 17.56 -32.75
C VAL A 41 -16.65 16.86 -31.59
N VAL A 42 -17.98 16.89 -31.56
CA VAL A 42 -18.78 16.23 -30.50
C VAL A 42 -18.60 14.71 -30.60
N SER A 43 -18.66 14.17 -31.82
CA SER A 43 -18.39 12.75 -32.07
C SER A 43 -16.98 12.34 -31.65
N LEU A 44 -15.96 13.17 -31.91
CA LEU A 44 -14.57 12.88 -31.54
C LEU A 44 -14.37 12.91 -30.03
N ARG A 45 -14.96 13.89 -29.33
CA ARG A 45 -14.93 13.97 -27.86
C ARG A 45 -15.56 12.72 -27.24
N SER A 46 -16.68 12.24 -27.79
CA SER A 46 -17.31 11.01 -27.31
C SER A 46 -16.42 9.77 -27.54
N LYS A 47 -15.72 9.69 -28.68
CA LYS A 47 -14.79 8.59 -28.97
C LYS A 47 -13.59 8.60 -28.03
N VAL A 48 -13.01 9.76 -27.76
CA VAL A 48 -11.91 9.91 -26.80
C VAL A 48 -12.38 9.52 -25.40
N ALA A 49 -13.56 9.98 -24.97
CA ALA A 49 -14.13 9.61 -23.67
C ALA A 49 -14.37 8.09 -23.54
N LYS A 50 -14.82 7.42 -24.61
CA LYS A 50 -14.95 5.96 -24.63
C LYS A 50 -13.60 5.27 -24.51
N LYS A 51 -12.58 5.74 -25.24
CA LYS A 51 -11.23 5.18 -25.16
C LYS A 51 -10.54 5.42 -23.82
N SER A 52 -10.74 6.58 -23.20
CA SER A 52 -10.25 6.82 -21.85
C SER A 52 -10.95 5.92 -20.83
N PHE A 53 -12.25 5.65 -21.01
CA PHE A 53 -12.98 4.72 -20.15
C PHE A 53 -12.47 3.28 -20.29
N GLU A 54 -12.25 2.81 -21.53
CA GLU A 54 -11.63 1.50 -21.79
C GLU A 54 -10.24 1.38 -21.14
N ALA A 55 -9.43 2.44 -21.19
CA ALA A 55 -8.12 2.46 -20.53
C ALA A 55 -8.23 2.32 -19.00
N VAL A 56 -9.18 3.02 -18.37
CA VAL A 56 -9.44 2.92 -16.92
C VAL A 56 -9.87 1.50 -16.52
N LEU A 57 -10.65 0.80 -17.35
CA LEU A 57 -10.98 -0.61 -17.09
C LEU A 57 -9.73 -1.50 -17.11
N GLY A 58 -8.83 -1.29 -18.07
CA GLY A 58 -7.55 -2.01 -18.11
C GLY A 58 -6.65 -1.71 -16.92
N GLU A 59 -6.65 -0.46 -16.42
CA GLU A 59 -5.94 -0.08 -15.20
C GLU A 59 -6.52 -0.76 -13.95
N PHE A 60 -7.85 -0.86 -13.87
CA PHE A 60 -8.53 -1.55 -12.77
C PHE A 60 -8.19 -3.06 -12.73
N ASP A 61 -8.19 -3.73 -13.88
CA ASP A 61 -7.81 -5.14 -13.98
C ASP A 61 -6.35 -5.36 -13.55
N ASN A 62 -5.46 -4.45 -13.94
CA ASN A 62 -4.07 -4.47 -13.49
C ASN A 62 -3.94 -4.21 -11.99
N PHE A 63 -4.74 -3.31 -11.43
CA PHE A 63 -4.78 -3.07 -9.99
C PHE A 63 -5.23 -4.33 -9.22
N ASP A 64 -6.29 -5.01 -9.64
CA ASP A 64 -6.76 -6.25 -8.99
C ASP A 64 -5.67 -7.33 -9.04
N ARG A 65 -5.01 -7.49 -10.19
CA ARG A 65 -3.88 -8.42 -10.33
C ARG A 65 -2.73 -8.08 -9.38
N LEU A 66 -2.35 -6.81 -9.30
CA LEU A 66 -1.26 -6.35 -8.43
C LEU A 66 -1.62 -6.53 -6.95
N PHE A 67 -2.86 -6.17 -6.59
CA PHE A 67 -3.38 -6.32 -5.24
C PHE A 67 -3.33 -7.78 -4.78
N ARG A 68 -3.82 -8.71 -5.59
CA ARG A 68 -3.76 -10.14 -5.29
C ARG A 68 -2.33 -10.67 -5.19
N LEU A 69 -1.42 -10.19 -6.03
CA LEU A 69 -0.01 -10.57 -5.96
C LEU A 69 0.63 -10.10 -4.65
N ARG A 70 0.42 -8.84 -4.28
CA ARG A 70 0.94 -8.28 -3.02
C ARG A 70 0.38 -9.00 -1.80
N LEU A 71 -0.92 -9.31 -1.81
CA LEU A 71 -1.56 -10.06 -0.73
C LEU A 71 -0.92 -11.44 -0.55
N ARG A 72 -0.66 -12.17 -1.66
CA ARG A 72 0.05 -13.46 -1.59
C ARG A 72 1.49 -13.32 -1.12
N GLN A 73 2.20 -12.30 -1.60
CA GLN A 73 3.58 -12.05 -1.18
C GLN A 73 3.68 -11.79 0.33
N ASN A 74 2.77 -10.96 0.86
CA ASN A 74 2.71 -10.67 2.29
C ASN A 74 2.35 -11.93 3.10
N TYR A 75 1.40 -12.73 2.64
CA TYR A 75 1.04 -13.99 3.28
C TYR A 75 2.21 -14.99 3.33
N CYS A 76 2.91 -15.18 2.21
CA CYS A 76 4.09 -16.05 2.17
C CYS A 76 5.21 -15.54 3.07
N ALA A 77 5.44 -14.22 3.11
CA ALA A 77 6.43 -13.62 3.99
C ALA A 77 6.09 -13.83 5.48
N TYR A 78 4.82 -13.69 5.85
CA TYR A 78 4.34 -13.95 7.21
C TYR A 78 4.55 -15.41 7.65
N ILE A 79 4.18 -16.37 6.79
CA ILE A 79 4.43 -17.81 7.08
C ILE A 79 5.92 -18.07 7.23
N PHE A 80 6.74 -17.55 6.31
CA PHE A 80 8.18 -17.73 6.36
C PHE A 80 8.78 -17.20 7.68
N LEU A 81 8.39 -15.99 8.10
CA LEU A 81 8.84 -15.40 9.35
C LEU A 81 8.36 -16.17 10.58
N THR A 82 7.15 -16.71 10.54
CA THR A 82 6.63 -17.56 11.62
C THR A 82 7.49 -18.82 11.77
N ASN A 83 7.71 -19.54 10.68
CA ASN A 83 8.57 -20.74 10.71
C ASN A 83 10.01 -20.41 11.12
N LEU A 84 10.54 -19.26 10.67
CA LEU A 84 11.87 -18.80 11.07
C LEU A 84 11.98 -18.56 12.58
N VAL A 85 10.94 -18.00 13.20
CA VAL A 85 10.88 -17.83 14.66
C VAL A 85 10.85 -19.18 15.36
N ASP A 86 10.03 -20.11 14.88
CA ASP A 86 9.89 -21.44 15.48
C ASP A 86 11.20 -22.23 15.42
N TYR A 87 11.89 -22.25 14.27
CA TYR A 87 13.20 -22.90 14.16
C TYR A 87 14.25 -22.28 15.09
N ASN A 88 14.36 -20.96 15.11
CA ASN A 88 15.34 -20.29 15.98
C ASN A 88 15.03 -20.51 17.46
N LYS A 89 13.76 -20.64 17.83
CA LYS A 89 13.34 -20.99 19.18
C LYS A 89 13.83 -22.38 19.57
N GLU A 90 13.61 -23.38 18.71
CA GLU A 90 14.08 -24.75 18.96
C GLU A 90 15.61 -24.81 19.10
N PHE A 91 16.36 -24.08 18.25
CA PHE A 91 17.81 -23.98 18.40
C PHE A 91 18.21 -23.34 19.72
N TYR A 92 17.56 -22.24 20.12
CA TYR A 92 17.86 -21.58 21.39
C TYR A 92 17.61 -22.49 22.60
N GLU A 93 16.49 -23.20 22.62
CA GLU A 93 16.16 -24.16 23.70
C GLU A 93 17.19 -25.30 23.74
N ASN A 94 17.53 -25.89 22.60
CA ASN A 94 18.54 -26.96 22.52
C ASN A 94 19.93 -26.52 23.01
N TYR A 95 20.38 -25.31 22.64
CA TYR A 95 21.66 -24.77 23.13
C TYR A 95 21.60 -24.42 24.62
N SER A 96 20.45 -23.98 25.14
CA SER A 96 20.25 -23.74 26.56
C SER A 96 20.36 -25.05 27.36
N ASP A 97 19.67 -26.10 26.92
CA ASP A 97 19.70 -27.41 27.56
C ASP A 97 21.11 -28.03 27.51
N LEU A 98 21.80 -27.91 26.37
CA LEU A 98 23.18 -28.37 26.23
C LEU A 98 24.14 -27.62 27.16
N LEU A 99 23.93 -26.33 27.36
CA LEU A 99 24.74 -25.51 28.27
C LEU A 99 24.54 -25.93 29.73
N GLU A 100 23.31 -26.23 30.13
CA GLU A 100 23.03 -26.77 31.47
C GLU A 100 23.70 -28.13 31.69
N LEU A 101 23.64 -29.03 30.69
CA LEU A 101 24.30 -30.34 30.77
C LEU A 101 25.83 -30.24 30.82
N THR A 102 26.41 -29.33 30.04
CA THR A 102 27.87 -29.13 30.00
C THR A 102 28.38 -28.46 31.26
N LYS A 103 27.62 -27.57 31.89
CA LYS A 103 27.95 -27.00 33.21
C LYS A 103 28.29 -28.10 34.23
N PHE A 104 27.43 -29.12 34.34
CA PHE A 104 27.68 -30.25 35.25
C PHE A 104 28.93 -31.07 34.89
N ARG A 105 29.30 -31.14 33.62
CA ARG A 105 30.51 -31.86 33.17
C ARG A 105 31.78 -31.06 33.43
N VAL A 106 31.73 -29.74 33.30
CA VAL A 106 32.83 -28.83 33.64
C VAL A 106 33.10 -28.86 35.13
N GLU A 107 32.05 -28.83 35.98
CA GLU A 107 32.19 -28.92 37.44
C GLU A 107 32.84 -30.24 37.88
N LYS A 108 32.66 -31.31 37.10
CA LYS A 108 33.32 -32.62 37.32
C LYS A 108 34.74 -32.69 36.75
N GLY A 109 35.13 -31.73 35.92
CA GLY A 109 36.43 -31.72 35.24
C GLY A 109 36.51 -32.60 33.99
N ASP A 110 35.37 -33.10 33.48
CA ASP A 110 35.32 -33.94 32.27
C ASP A 110 35.50 -33.11 30.98
N ILE A 111 35.22 -31.80 31.04
CA ILE A 111 35.25 -30.86 29.91
C ILE A 111 36.09 -29.64 30.27
N SER A 112 36.80 -29.09 29.28
CA SER A 112 37.58 -27.86 29.42
C SER A 112 36.68 -26.64 29.62
N PRO A 113 36.99 -25.71 30.55
CA PRO A 113 36.25 -24.46 30.73
C PRO A 113 36.13 -23.64 29.43
N LEU A 114 37.14 -23.71 28.55
CA LEU A 114 37.13 -23.00 27.27
C LEU A 114 36.03 -23.51 26.33
N GLU A 115 35.75 -24.81 26.35
CA GLU A 115 34.69 -25.39 25.52
C GLU A 115 33.30 -24.94 25.99
N TYR A 116 33.15 -24.76 27.30
CA TYR A 116 31.93 -24.21 27.89
C TYR A 116 31.72 -22.74 27.53
N GLU A 117 32.76 -21.90 27.65
CA GLU A 117 32.68 -20.50 27.23
C GLU A 117 32.35 -20.36 25.74
N ARG A 118 32.92 -21.23 24.89
CA ARG A 118 32.58 -21.27 23.47
C ARG A 118 31.11 -21.58 23.25
N LEU A 119 30.58 -22.58 23.93
CA LEU A 119 29.17 -22.97 23.82
C LEU A 119 28.24 -21.83 24.28
N GLU A 120 28.64 -21.10 25.33
CA GLU A 120 27.91 -19.92 25.81
C GLU A 120 27.87 -18.81 24.75
N LEU A 121 28.98 -18.55 24.05
CA LEU A 121 29.01 -17.61 22.93
C LEU A 121 28.12 -18.07 21.77
N GLU A 122 28.12 -19.36 21.43
CA GLU A 122 27.24 -19.92 20.40
C GLU A 122 25.76 -19.73 20.77
N ARG A 123 25.40 -19.95 22.05
CA ARG A 123 24.04 -19.67 22.55
C ARG A 123 23.67 -18.20 22.42
N ILE A 124 24.55 -17.27 22.79
CA ILE A 124 24.30 -15.82 22.69
C ILE A 124 24.06 -15.42 21.23
N GLN A 125 24.83 -15.99 20.30
CA GLN A 125 24.65 -15.75 18.88
C GLN A 125 23.28 -16.24 18.38
N VAL A 126 22.85 -17.43 18.81
CA VAL A 126 21.53 -17.99 18.48
C VAL A 126 20.40 -17.18 19.12
N GLU A 127 20.56 -16.73 20.37
CA GLU A 127 19.58 -15.85 21.01
C GLU A 127 19.40 -14.56 20.23
N LYS A 128 20.49 -13.95 19.78
CA LYS A 128 20.43 -12.76 18.92
C LYS A 128 19.60 -13.04 17.67
N PHE A 129 19.84 -14.16 16.98
CA PHE A 129 19.07 -14.51 15.79
C PHE A 129 17.58 -14.72 16.07
N TYR A 130 17.24 -15.35 17.20
CA TYR A 130 15.86 -15.51 17.65
C TYR A 130 15.18 -14.16 17.91
N ARG A 131 15.86 -13.25 18.62
CA ARG A 131 15.34 -11.90 18.88
C ARG A 131 15.16 -11.09 17.61
N ASP A 132 16.14 -11.14 16.70
CA ASP A 132 16.06 -10.47 15.40
C ASP A 132 14.88 -11.00 14.56
N ALA A 133 14.64 -12.32 14.57
CA ALA A 133 13.51 -12.94 13.88
C ALA A 133 12.17 -12.48 14.47
N LEU A 134 12.06 -12.40 15.80
CA LEU A 134 10.86 -11.88 16.48
C LEU A 134 10.57 -10.42 16.09
N VAL A 135 11.59 -9.56 16.09
CA VAL A 135 11.44 -8.15 15.69
C VAL A 135 10.97 -8.06 14.23
N ARG A 136 11.53 -8.86 13.32
CA ARG A 136 11.11 -8.88 11.92
C ARG A 136 9.66 -9.31 11.76
N ARG A 137 9.21 -10.32 12.50
CA ARG A 137 7.80 -10.73 12.50
C ARG A 137 6.89 -9.61 13.01
N GLN A 138 7.26 -8.95 14.10
CA GLN A 138 6.47 -7.85 14.67
C GLN A 138 6.40 -6.63 13.74
N LEU A 139 7.44 -6.36 12.94
CA LEU A 139 7.40 -5.31 11.93
C LEU A 139 6.37 -5.63 10.85
N VAL A 140 6.36 -6.87 10.36
CA VAL A 140 5.39 -7.31 9.34
C VAL A 140 3.96 -7.37 9.86
N GLU A 141 3.74 -7.62 11.16
CA GLU A 141 2.39 -7.56 11.76
C GLU A 141 1.85 -6.14 11.94
N LYS A 142 2.73 -5.12 11.94
CA LYS A 142 2.36 -3.71 12.16
C LYS A 142 2.20 -2.90 10.87
N GLU A 143 2.74 -3.39 9.75
CA GLU A 143 2.58 -2.81 8.41
C GLU A 143 1.27 -3.25 7.75
#